data_AF-A0A7C5L8M1-F1
#
_entry.id   AF-A0A7C5L8M1-F1
#
_cell.length_a   1.000
_cell.length_b   1.000
_cell.length_c   1.000
_cell.angle_alpha   90.00
_cell.angle_beta   90.00
_cell.angle_gamma   90.00
#
_symmetry.space_group_name_H-M   'P 1'
#
loop_
_entity.id
_entity.type
_entity.pdbx_description
1 polymer ?
#
loop_
_entity_poly.entity_id
_entity_poly.type
_entity_poly.pdbx_seq_one_letter_code
_entity_poly.pdbx_strand_id
1 'polypeptide(L)'
;MILRVIFFAALWSGLTTASITVGQLNEWPDFVHVSYGVPFTYAVHTLATFAGPADAWTVDMTSLTADLLIWLTGLVCGITLLLGRTGKKINCQSSQGVRGSA
;
A
#
# COMPACT_ATOMS: atom_id res chain seq x y z
N MET A 1 -16.00 6.42 15.65
CA MET A 1 -15.28 7.10 14.54
C MET A 1 -13.79 6.75 14.57
N ILE A 2 -13.09 7.07 15.66
CA ILE A 2 -11.65 6.80 15.85
C ILE A 2 -11.27 5.32 15.66
N LEU A 3 -12.04 4.38 16.24
CA LEU A 3 -11.76 2.94 16.10
C LEU A 3 -11.72 2.46 14.64
N ARG A 4 -12.55 3.01 13.75
CA ARG A 4 -12.59 2.61 12.33
C ARG A 4 -11.35 3.09 11.58
N VAL A 5 -10.87 4.28 11.93
CA VAL A 5 -9.64 4.85 11.35
C VAL A 5 -8.41 4.08 11.83
N ILE A 6 -8.34 3.77 13.13
CA ILE A 6 -7.24 2.97 13.70
C ILE A 6 -7.18 1.58 13.07
N PHE A 7 -8.33 0.88 12.98
CA PHE A 7 -8.39 -0.44 12.37
C PHE A 7 -7.96 -0.42 10.89
N PHE A 8 -8.44 0.56 10.12
CA PHE A 8 -8.04 0.74 8.73
C PHE A 8 -6.54 1.02 8.59
N ALA A 9 -5.98 1.92 9.39
CA ALA A 9 -4.57 2.26 9.34
C ALA A 9 -3.67 1.08 9.73
N ALA A 10 -4.06 0.30 10.75
CA ALA A 10 -3.34 -0.90 11.16
C ALA A 10 -3.35 -1.97 10.06
N LEU A 11 -4.52 -2.23 9.47
CA LEU A 11 -4.66 -3.16 8.35
C LEU A 11 -3.82 -2.73 7.15
N TRP A 12 -3.88 -1.45 6.79
CA TRP A 12 -3.15 -0.90 5.64
C TRP A 12 -1.63 -0.94 5.83
N SER A 13 -1.16 -0.66 7.05
CA SER A 13 0.26 -0.74 7.39
C SER A 13 0.77 -2.18 7.26
N GLY A 14 0.02 -3.16 7.77
CA GLY A 14 0.35 -4.57 7.60
C GLY A 14 0.40 -4.99 6.13
N LEU A 15 -0.53 -4.49 5.30
CA LEU A 15 -0.53 -4.76 3.86
C LEU A 15 0.67 -4.12 3.16
N THR A 16 1.09 -2.93 3.56
CA THR A 16 2.27 -2.24 3.03
C THR A 16 3.56 -2.98 3.37
N THR A 17 3.70 -3.49 4.60
CA THR A 17 4.85 -4.33 4.95
C THR A 17 4.84 -5.62 4.15
N ALA A 18 3.68 -6.25 3.98
CA ALA A 18 3.54 -7.45 3.19
C ALA A 18 3.93 -7.20 1.71
N SER A 19 3.49 -6.11 1.09
CA SER A 19 3.80 -5.82 -0.31
C SER A 19 5.30 -5.65 -0.57
N ILE A 20 6.03 -5.02 0.36
CA ILE A 20 7.48 -4.81 0.24
C ILE A 20 8.26 -6.10 0.55
N THR A 21 7.69 -7.02 1.33
CA THR A 21 8.39 -8.25 1.78
C THR A 21 8.12 -9.44 0.88
N VAL A 22 6.98 -9.47 0.18
CA VAL A 22 6.64 -10.57 -0.73
C VAL A 22 7.67 -10.62 -1.86
N GLY A 23 8.38 -11.75 -1.92
CA GLY A 23 9.31 -12.10 -2.97
C GLY A 23 8.73 -13.18 -3.88
N GLN A 24 8.94 -13.06 -5.19
CA GLN A 24 8.67 -14.10 -6.16
C GLN A 24 9.98 -14.80 -6.51
N LEU A 25 10.05 -16.09 -6.19
CA LEU A 25 11.20 -16.93 -6.53
C LEU A 25 11.01 -17.48 -7.94
N ASN A 26 11.98 -17.22 -8.81
CA ASN A 26 12.03 -17.70 -10.16
C ASN A 26 13.27 -18.57 -10.33
N GLU A 27 13.04 -19.86 -10.60
CA GLU A 27 14.10 -20.85 -10.79
C GLU A 27 14.44 -20.95 -12.27
N TRP A 28 15.71 -20.74 -12.60
CA TRP A 28 16.28 -21.00 -13.91
C TRP A 28 17.29 -22.15 -13.76
N PRO A 29 17.54 -22.93 -14.82
CA PRO A 29 18.40 -24.12 -14.74
C PRO A 29 19.84 -23.82 -14.31
N ASP A 30 20.28 -22.57 -14.38
CA ASP A 30 21.64 -22.10 -14.15
C ASP A 30 21.77 -20.99 -13.08
N PHE A 31 20.66 -20.38 -12.64
CA PHE A 31 20.62 -19.41 -11.54
C PHE A 31 19.22 -19.32 -10.92
N VAL A 32 19.14 -18.94 -9.65
CA VAL A 32 17.87 -18.67 -8.95
C VAL A 32 17.80 -17.19 -8.65
N HIS A 33 16.67 -16.55 -8.93
CA HIS A 33 16.45 -15.16 -8.50
C HIS A 33 15.14 -14.95 -7.77
N VAL A 34 15.18 -14.11 -6.73
CA VAL A 34 14.03 -13.72 -5.92
C VAL A 34 13.79 -12.22 -6.11
N SER A 35 12.64 -11.89 -6.69
CA SER A 35 12.23 -10.51 -6.95
C SER A 35 11.27 -10.03 -5.85
N TYR A 36 11.62 -8.97 -5.14
CA TYR A 36 10.83 -8.39 -4.05
C TYR A 36 10.13 -7.10 -4.46
N GLY A 37 8.91 -6.91 -3.97
CA GLY A 37 8.13 -5.68 -4.11
C GLY A 37 6.87 -5.83 -4.96
N VAL A 38 5.85 -5.03 -4.62
CA VAL A 38 4.57 -4.93 -5.32
C VAL A 38 4.03 -3.51 -5.14
N PRO A 39 3.67 -2.79 -6.22
CA PRO A 39 3.66 -3.22 -7.62
C PRO A 39 5.01 -3.21 -8.35
N PHE A 40 6.01 -2.46 -7.88
CA PHE A 40 7.32 -2.39 -8.53
C PHE A 40 8.34 -3.26 -7.81
N THR A 41 9.15 -3.99 -8.59
CA THR A 41 10.25 -4.78 -8.03
C THR A 41 11.39 -3.84 -7.64
N TYR A 42 11.70 -3.75 -6.35
CA TYR A 42 12.77 -2.89 -5.86
C TYR A 42 14.06 -3.63 -5.51
N ALA A 43 13.98 -4.93 -5.24
CA ALA A 43 15.15 -5.74 -4.95
C ALA A 43 15.09 -7.07 -5.69
N VAL A 44 16.21 -7.46 -6.29
CA VAL A 44 16.39 -8.77 -6.88
C VAL A 44 17.62 -9.41 -6.24
N HIS A 45 17.37 -10.54 -5.59
CA HIS A 45 18.41 -11.43 -5.07
C HIS A 45 18.70 -12.48 -6.14
N THR A 46 19.95 -12.68 -6.53
CA THR A 46 20.34 -13.67 -7.52
C THR A 46 21.43 -14.57 -6.96
N LEU A 47 21.20 -15.87 -7.03
CA LEU A 47 22.16 -16.90 -6.67
C LEU A 47 22.56 -17.67 -7.94
N ALA A 48 23.79 -17.45 -8.42
CA ALA A 48 24.36 -18.18 -9.55
C ALA A 48 25.33 -19.25 -9.05
N THR A 49 25.33 -20.42 -9.70
CA THR A 49 26.20 -21.57 -9.34
C THR A 49 27.27 -21.87 -10.39
N PHE A 50 27.20 -21.24 -11.57
CA PHE A 50 28.04 -21.57 -12.73
C PHE A 50 29.53 -21.21 -12.57
N ALA A 51 29.87 -20.27 -11.68
CA ALA A 51 31.25 -19.83 -11.42
C ALA A 51 31.65 -19.94 -9.93
N GLY A 52 30.89 -20.72 -9.14
CA GLY A 52 30.89 -20.70 -7.67
C GLY A 52 29.63 -20.03 -7.11
N PRO A 53 29.36 -20.11 -5.79
CA PRO A 53 28.20 -19.46 -5.18
C PRO A 53 28.36 -17.94 -5.26
N ALA A 54 27.84 -17.35 -6.34
CA ALA A 54 27.79 -15.91 -6.51
C ALA A 54 26.42 -15.42 -6.03
N ASP A 55 26.42 -14.81 -4.85
CA ASP A 55 25.27 -14.11 -4.27
C ASP A 55 25.32 -12.63 -4.70
N ALA A 56 24.35 -12.21 -5.51
CA ALA A 56 24.21 -10.84 -5.97
C ALA A 56 22.90 -10.23 -5.47
N TRP A 57 23.01 -9.06 -4.83
CA TRP A 57 21.87 -8.22 -4.47
C TRP A 57 21.86 -6.98 -5.33
N THR A 58 20.77 -6.80 -6.08
CA THR A 58 20.51 -5.57 -6.84
C THR A 58 19.32 -4.86 -6.22
N VAL A 59 19.49 -3.58 -5.89
CA VAL A 59 18.45 -2.76 -5.27
C VAL A 59 18.24 -1.51 -6.11
N ASP A 60 17.01 -1.31 -6.59
CA ASP A 60 16.57 -0.10 -7.26
C ASP A 60 15.82 0.81 -6.28
N MET A 61 16.51 1.84 -5.82
CA MET A 61 15.98 2.85 -4.90
C MET A 61 14.82 3.66 -5.52
N THR A 62 14.78 3.77 -6.85
CA THR A 62 13.71 4.50 -7.56
C THR A 62 12.41 3.73 -7.46
N SER A 63 12.45 2.43 -7.74
CA SER A 63 11.32 1.53 -7.63
C SER A 63 10.83 1.40 -6.18
N LEU A 64 11.75 1.32 -5.20
CA LEU A 64 11.40 1.35 -3.78
C LEU A 64 10.64 2.63 -3.39
N THR A 65 11.13 3.78 -3.84
CA THR A 65 10.52 5.08 -3.53
C THR A 65 9.14 5.21 -4.17
N ALA A 66 8.98 4.77 -5.42
CA ALA A 66 7.70 4.76 -6.12
C ALA A 66 6.67 3.88 -5.40
N ASP A 67 7.07 2.68 -4.96
CA ASP A 67 6.21 1.78 -4.19
C ASP A 67 5.76 2.43 -2.87
N LEU A 68 6.70 2.98 -2.09
CA LEU A 68 6.35 3.68 -0.84
C LEU A 68 5.37 4.84 -1.09
N LEU A 69 5.59 5.63 -2.14
CA LEU A 69 4.69 6.75 -2.49
C LEU A 69 3.29 6.26 -2.80
N ILE A 70 3.14 5.17 -3.56
CA ILE A 70 1.83 4.59 -3.89
C ILE A 70 1.12 4.13 -2.62
N TRP A 71 1.80 3.36 -1.77
CA TRP A 71 1.21 2.81 -0.55
C TRP A 71 0.85 3.89 0.48
N LEU A 72 1.72 4.89 0.68
CA LEU A 72 1.47 6.02 1.59
C LEU A 72 0.37 6.95 1.07
N THR A 73 0.38 7.26 -0.22
CA THR A 73 -0.68 8.09 -0.83
C THR A 73 -2.03 7.40 -0.74
N GLY A 74 -2.07 6.08 -0.96
CA GLY A 74 -3.26 5.25 -0.76
C GLY A 74 -3.79 5.32 0.69
N LEU A 75 -2.90 5.25 1.68
CA LEU A 75 -3.26 5.38 3.10
C LEU A 75 -3.91 6.74 3.39
N VAL A 76 -3.26 7.83 2.96
CA VAL A 76 -3.76 9.20 3.17
C VAL A 76 -5.10 9.41 2.47
N CYS A 77 -5.25 8.92 1.24
CA CYS A 77 -6.50 8.98 0.49
C CYS A 77 -7.62 8.20 1.20
N GLY A 78 -7.34 6.98 1.65
CA GLY A 78 -8.28 6.14 2.39
C GLY A 78 -8.76 6.79 3.68
N ILE A 79 -7.85 7.38 4.47
CA ILE A 79 -8.20 8.11 5.70
C ILE A 79 -9.05 9.33 5.38
N THR A 80 -8.66 10.13 4.39
CA THR A 80 -9.41 11.33 3.97
C THR A 80 -10.83 10.99 3.54
N LEU A 81 -11.01 9.91 2.79
CA LEU A 81 -12.34 9.41 2.37
C LEU A 81 -13.17 8.90 3.54
N LEU A 82 -12.56 8.18 4.49
CA LEU A 82 -13.23 7.70 5.69
C LEU A 82 -13.71 8.83 6.59
N LEU A 83 -12.90 9.89 6.74
CA LEU A 83 -13.27 11.08 7.49
C LEU A 83 -14.33 11.90 6.73
N GLY A 84 -14.13 12.18 5.45
CA GLY A 84 -15.04 12.97 4.62
C GLY A 84 -16.45 12.38 4.48
N ARG A 85 -16.58 11.04 4.48
CA ARG A 85 -17.90 10.37 4.45
C ARG A 85 -18.78 10.66 5.68
N THR A 86 -18.19 11.07 6.81
CA THR A 86 -18.95 11.34 8.04
C THR A 86 -19.58 12.74 8.09
N GLY A 87 -19.09 13.69 7.29
CA GLY A 87 -19.58 15.08 7.27
C GLY A 87 -20.82 15.34 6.39
N LYS A 88 -21.23 14.38 5.56
CA LYS A 88 -22.39 14.51 4.66
C LYS A 88 -23.72 14.17 5.36
N LYS A 89 -23.98 14.76 6.53
CA LYS A 89 -25.24 14.60 7.29
C LYS A 89 -25.80 15.91 7.87
N ILE A 90 -25.58 17.04 7.19
CA ILE A 90 -26.12 18.36 7.60
C ILE A 90 -26.42 19.21 6.36
N ASN A 91 -27.37 18.79 5.52
CA ASN A 91 -28.01 19.77 4.60
C ASN A 91 -29.44 19.41 4.12
N CYS A 92 -30.08 18.37 4.66
CA CYS A 92 -31.47 18.00 4.34
C CYS A 92 -32.38 18.02 5.58
N GLN A 93 -32.16 18.97 6.50
CA GLN A 93 -33.05 19.16 7.67
C GLN A 93 -33.42 20.62 7.92
N SER A 94 -32.79 21.62 7.28
CA SER A 94 -33.15 23.03 7.53
C SER A 94 -34.34 23.55 6.70
N SER A 95 -34.85 22.79 5.72
CA SER A 95 -35.95 23.26 4.85
C SER A 95 -37.35 22.73 5.23
N GLN A 96 -37.51 21.96 6.31
CA GLN A 96 -38.83 21.46 6.75
C GLN A 96 -39.39 22.16 8.01
N GLY A 97 -38.70 23.18 8.53
CA GLY A 97 -39.15 23.95 9.72
C GLY A 97 -39.89 25.26 9.43
N VAL A 98 -40.09 25.65 8.16
CA VAL A 98 -40.68 26.96 7.79
C VAL A 98 -41.94 26.79 6.92
N ARG A 99 -42.84 25.89 7.31
CA ARG A 99 -44.18 25.79 6.69
C ARG A 99 -45.25 25.42 7.71
N GLY A 100 -45.28 26.21 8.79
CA GLY A 100 -46.24 26.10 9.88
C GLY A 100 -46.39 27.41 10.63
N SER A 101 -46.78 28.48 9.94
CA SER A 101 -47.48 29.64 10.52
C SER A 101 -47.93 30.59 9.43
N ALA A 102 -49.16 31.08 9.61
CA ALA A 102 -49.99 31.93 8.76
C ALA A 102 -50.78 31.21 7.66
#